data_AF-A0A536WKZ7-F1
#
_entry.id   AF-A0A536WKZ7-F1
#
_cell.length_a   1.000
_cell.length_b   1.000
_cell.length_c   1.000
_cell.angle_alpha   90.00
_cell.angle_beta   90.00
_cell.angle_gamma   90.00
#
_symmetry.space_group_name_H-M   'P 1'
#
loop_
_entity.id
_entity.type
_entity.pdbx_description
1 polymer ?
#
loop_
_entity_poly.entity_id
_entity_poly.type
_entity_poly.pdbx_seq_one_letter_code
_entity_poly.pdbx_strand_id
1 'polypeptide(L)'
;FVYPEVDENIEVEINPTDLRIDTYRASGAGGQHVNKTDSAVRITHLPTGIVVQCQNDRSQHRNRAEAMAMLKSRLYELELRKLQADRDKLESAKTDIEWGHQIRSYVLDQSRIKDLRTGVEKGDTQRVLDGDLDDFISASLKKGV
;
A
#
# COMPACT_ATOMS: atom_id res chain seq x y z
N PHE A 1 16.44 -0.09 8.78
CA PHE A 1 15.85 0.33 7.49
C PHE A 1 14.96 1.50 7.79
N VAL A 2 15.01 2.55 6.98
CA VAL A 2 14.23 3.78 7.21
C VAL A 2 13.18 3.86 6.12
N TYR A 3 11.92 4.04 6.50
CA TYR A 3 10.82 4.31 5.58
C TYR A 3 10.34 5.75 5.81
N PRO A 4 9.98 6.48 4.75
CA PRO A 4 9.24 7.72 4.92
C PRO A 4 7.87 7.41 5.52
N GLU A 5 7.37 8.29 6.37
CA GLU A 5 5.97 8.28 6.76
C GLU A 5 5.14 8.80 5.56
N VAL A 6 4.11 8.04 5.18
CA VAL A 6 3.20 8.40 4.09
C VAL A 6 1.79 8.41 4.68
N ASP A 7 1.02 9.44 4.38
CA ASP A 7 -0.39 9.51 4.77
C ASP A 7 -1.17 8.37 4.09
N GLU A 8 -1.80 7.52 4.90
CA GLU A 8 -2.52 6.32 4.44
C GLU A 8 -3.98 6.60 4.06
N ASN A 9 -4.40 7.86 3.97
CA ASN A 9 -5.74 8.23 3.53
C ASN A 9 -5.95 7.99 2.02
N ILE A 10 -6.32 6.77 1.65
CA ILE A 10 -6.70 6.42 0.27
C ILE A 10 -8.16 6.81 0.03
N GLU A 11 -8.39 8.02 -0.48
CA GLU A 11 -9.70 8.41 -0.99
C GLU A 11 -9.92 7.83 -2.40
N VAL A 12 -10.73 6.78 -2.48
CA VAL A 12 -11.16 6.21 -3.77
C VAL A 12 -12.33 7.04 -4.31
N GLU A 13 -12.02 8.02 -5.16
CA GLU A 13 -13.01 8.74 -5.97
C GLU A 13 -13.35 7.90 -7.22
N ILE A 14 -14.65 7.67 -7.45
CA ILE A 14 -15.12 6.84 -8.56
C ILE A 14 -15.88 7.73 -9.53
N ASN A 15 -15.32 7.94 -10.73
CA ASN A 15 -15.99 8.66 -11.79
C ASN A 15 -17.17 7.85 -12.35
N PRO A 16 -18.38 8.41 -12.43
CA PRO A 16 -19.54 7.69 -12.98
C PRO A 16 -19.38 7.24 -14.42
N THR A 17 -18.52 7.90 -15.21
CA THR A 17 -18.23 7.57 -16.62
C THR A 17 -17.44 6.27 -16.78
N ASP A 18 -16.69 5.89 -15.75
CA ASP A 18 -15.83 4.70 -15.76
C ASP A 18 -16.59 3.44 -15.32
N LEU A 19 -17.88 3.59 -15.04
CA LEU A 19 -18.77 2.53 -14.60
C LEU A 19 -19.72 2.10 -15.71
N ARG A 20 -19.69 0.81 -16.03
CA ARG A 20 -20.78 0.17 -16.77
C ARG A 20 -21.76 -0.46 -15.79
N ILE A 21 -23.01 -0.04 -15.84
CA ILE A 21 -24.07 -0.52 -14.95
C ILE A 21 -25.08 -1.31 -15.78
N ASP A 22 -25.11 -2.62 -15.55
CA ASP A 22 -26.00 -3.55 -16.24
C ASP A 22 -27.08 -4.02 -15.25
N THR A 23 -28.36 -3.92 -15.65
CA THR A 23 -29.50 -4.39 -14.85
C THR A 23 -30.09 -5.65 -15.45
N TYR A 24 -30.36 -6.66 -14.64
CA TYR A 24 -30.84 -7.96 -15.10
C TYR A 24 -31.73 -8.63 -14.05
N ARG A 25 -32.33 -9.77 -14.41
CA ARG A 25 -33.16 -10.55 -13.48
C ARG A 25 -32.31 -11.25 -12.45
N ALA A 26 -32.70 -11.11 -11.18
CA ALA A 26 -32.07 -11.85 -10.10
C ALA A 26 -32.23 -13.36 -10.34
N SER A 27 -31.17 -14.12 -10.11
CA SER A 27 -31.19 -15.58 -10.23
C SER A 27 -31.47 -16.22 -8.87
N GLY A 28 -32.46 -17.10 -8.77
CA GLY A 28 -32.75 -17.87 -7.55
C GLY A 28 -34.18 -18.40 -7.47
N ALA A 29 -34.45 -19.22 -6.46
CA ALA A 29 -35.79 -19.70 -6.12
C ALA A 29 -36.63 -18.55 -5.52
N GLY A 30 -37.12 -17.65 -6.39
CA GLY A 30 -37.91 -16.49 -6.01
C GLY A 30 -39.37 -16.57 -6.46
N GLY A 31 -40.22 -15.77 -5.82
CA GLY A 31 -41.63 -15.61 -6.20
C GLY A 31 -41.80 -14.83 -7.53
N GLN A 32 -43.05 -14.52 -7.90
CA GLN A 32 -43.37 -13.80 -9.15
C GLN A 32 -42.56 -12.51 -9.36
N HIS A 33 -42.22 -11.81 -8.28
CA HIS A 33 -41.43 -10.57 -8.35
C HIS A 33 -40.02 -10.78 -8.92
N VAL A 34 -39.37 -11.91 -8.60
CA VAL A 34 -38.01 -12.23 -9.10
C VAL A 34 -38.03 -12.62 -10.57
N ASN A 35 -39.11 -13.25 -11.02
CA ASN A 35 -39.25 -13.72 -12.41
C ASN A 35 -39.68 -12.62 -13.40
N LYS A 36 -40.32 -11.55 -12.89
CA LYS A 36 -40.91 -10.49 -13.73
C LYS A 36 -40.10 -9.18 -13.71
N THR A 37 -39.39 -8.90 -12.63
CA THR A 37 -38.73 -7.60 -12.40
C THR A 37 -37.20 -7.72 -12.49
N ASP A 38 -36.58 -6.80 -13.22
CA ASP A 38 -35.13 -6.74 -13.40
C ASP A 38 -34.49 -5.96 -12.23
N SER A 39 -34.44 -6.58 -11.05
CA SER A 39 -33.96 -5.93 -9.83
C SER A 39 -32.45 -6.09 -9.57
N ALA A 40 -31.77 -7.06 -10.18
CA ALA A 40 -30.34 -7.29 -9.97
C ALA A 40 -29.49 -6.28 -10.73
N VAL A 41 -28.39 -5.83 -10.12
CA VAL A 41 -27.48 -4.84 -10.67
C VAL A 41 -26.06 -5.39 -10.69
N ARG A 42 -25.40 -5.27 -11.83
CA ARG A 42 -23.97 -5.51 -12.01
C ARG A 42 -23.30 -4.20 -12.34
N ILE A 43 -22.20 -3.91 -11.66
CA ILE A 43 -21.36 -2.75 -11.92
C ILE A 43 -19.98 -3.25 -12.31
N THR A 44 -19.48 -2.77 -13.45
CA THR A 44 -18.13 -3.03 -13.94
C THR A 44 -17.35 -1.72 -13.95
N HIS A 45 -16.23 -1.68 -13.24
CA HIS A 45 -15.28 -0.59 -13.34
C HIS A 45 -14.35 -0.84 -14.53
N LEU A 46 -14.51 -0.04 -15.59
CA LEU A 46 -13.82 -0.24 -16.87
C LEU A 46 -12.29 -0.17 -16.73
N PRO A 47 -11.69 0.75 -15.94
CA PRO A 47 -10.23 0.87 -15.82
C PRO A 47 -9.57 -0.34 -15.14
N THR A 48 -10.20 -0.91 -14.11
CA THR A 48 -9.63 -2.03 -13.34
C THR A 48 -10.17 -3.40 -13.75
N GLY A 49 -11.25 -3.44 -14.52
CA GLY A 49 -11.96 -4.66 -14.88
C GLY A 49 -12.71 -5.33 -13.71
N ILE A 50 -12.76 -4.70 -12.52
CA ILE A 50 -13.46 -5.25 -11.36
C ILE A 50 -14.97 -5.24 -11.63
N VAL A 51 -15.59 -6.41 -11.45
CA VAL A 51 -17.03 -6.59 -11.58
C VAL A 51 -17.61 -6.95 -10.22
N VAL A 52 -18.64 -6.21 -9.82
CA VAL A 52 -19.44 -6.50 -8.62
C VAL A 52 -20.90 -6.65 -9.01
N GLN A 53 -21.63 -7.47 -8.26
CA GLN A 53 -23.05 -7.70 -8.50
C GLN A 53 -23.81 -7.77 -7.18
N CYS A 54 -25.02 -7.20 -7.16
CA CYS A 54 -25.93 -7.29 -6.02
C CYS A 54 -27.34 -7.64 -6.49
N GLN A 55 -27.97 -8.58 -5.78
CA GLN A 55 -29.33 -9.03 -6.01
C GLN A 55 -30.10 -9.33 -4.70
N ASN A 56 -29.60 -8.84 -3.56
CA ASN A 56 -30.12 -9.19 -2.23
C ASN A 56 -31.50 -8.57 -1.96
N ASP A 57 -31.73 -7.36 -2.46
CA ASP A 57 -32.97 -6.62 -2.26
C ASP A 57 -33.92 -6.74 -3.45
N ARG A 58 -35.22 -6.57 -3.17
CA ARG A 58 -36.26 -6.43 -4.21
C ARG A 58 -36.16 -5.12 -4.98
N SER A 59 -35.48 -4.11 -4.42
CA SER A 59 -35.35 -2.76 -5.01
C SER A 59 -34.05 -2.62 -5.78
N GLN A 60 -34.15 -2.22 -7.05
CA GLN A 60 -33.01 -1.96 -7.93
C GLN A 60 -32.09 -0.86 -7.35
N HIS A 61 -32.65 0.22 -6.81
CA HIS A 61 -31.86 1.33 -6.26
C HIS A 61 -31.02 0.90 -5.05
N ARG A 62 -31.58 0.03 -4.19
CA ARG A 62 -30.85 -0.54 -3.05
C ARG A 62 -29.72 -1.46 -3.52
N ASN A 63 -30.00 -2.35 -4.47
CA ASN A 63 -28.97 -3.20 -5.07
C ASN A 63 -27.85 -2.38 -5.74
N ARG A 64 -28.18 -1.26 -6.40
CA ARG A 64 -27.18 -0.35 -6.98
C ARG A 64 -26.30 0.31 -5.91
N ALA A 65 -26.90 0.78 -4.81
CA ALA A 65 -26.16 1.40 -3.71
C ALA A 65 -25.22 0.38 -3.03
N GLU A 66 -25.71 -0.84 -2.77
CA GLU A 66 -24.89 -1.92 -2.21
C GLU A 66 -23.77 -2.36 -3.16
N ALA A 67 -24.07 -2.51 -4.45
CA ALA A 67 -23.05 -2.81 -5.47
C ALA A 67 -21.98 -1.71 -5.53
N MET A 68 -22.35 -0.43 -5.40
CA MET A 68 -21.40 0.68 -5.37
C MET A 68 -20.50 0.63 -4.12
N ALA A 69 -21.08 0.32 -2.95
CA ALA A 69 -20.31 0.13 -1.71
C ALA A 69 -19.32 -1.03 -1.84
N MET A 70 -19.76 -2.17 -2.38
CA MET A 70 -18.87 -3.30 -2.66
C MET A 70 -17.77 -2.95 -3.65
N LEU A 71 -18.06 -2.17 -4.69
CA LEU A 71 -17.05 -1.71 -5.65
C LEU A 71 -15.99 -0.87 -4.96
N LYS A 72 -16.40 0.09 -4.12
CA LYS A 72 -15.48 0.95 -3.37
C LYS A 72 -14.55 0.12 -2.49
N SER A 73 -15.08 -0.87 -1.77
CA SER A 73 -14.27 -1.77 -0.95
C SER A 73 -13.26 -2.58 -1.78
N ARG A 74 -13.66 -3.07 -2.96
CA ARG A 74 -12.75 -3.82 -3.86
C ARG A 74 -11.65 -2.95 -4.46
N LEU A 75 -11.97 -1.70 -4.82
CA LEU A 75 -10.97 -0.76 -5.33
C LEU A 75 -9.98 -0.36 -4.23
N TYR A 76 -10.45 -0.16 -3.00
CA TYR A 76 -9.60 0.08 -1.85
C TYR A 76 -8.65 -1.09 -1.56
N GLU A 77 -9.17 -2.32 -1.58
CA GLU A 77 -8.37 -3.55 -1.43
C GLU A 77 -7.28 -3.65 -2.52
N LEU A 78 -7.60 -3.26 -3.76
CA LEU A 78 -6.66 -3.27 -4.87
C LEU A 78 -5.52 -2.26 -4.67
N GLU A 79 -5.82 -1.05 -4.22
CA GLU A 79 -4.80 -0.04 -3.92
C GLU A 79 -3.91 -0.45 -2.74
N LEU A 80 -4.50 -0.98 -1.66
CA LEU A 80 -3.72 -1.54 -0.54
C LEU A 80 -2.77 -2.65 -1.01
N ARG A 81 -3.25 -3.53 -1.89
CA ARG A 81 -2.42 -4.61 -2.43
C ARG A 81 -1.27 -4.11 -3.29
N LYS A 82 -1.48 -3.03 -4.06
CA LYS A 82 -0.39 -2.38 -4.82
C LYS A 82 0.66 -1.79 -3.89
N LEU A 83 0.22 -1.05 -2.87
CA LEU A 83 1.12 -0.48 -1.87
C LEU A 83 1.94 -1.55 -1.15
N GLN A 84 1.29 -2.65 -0.76
CA GLN A 84 1.97 -3.78 -0.14
C GLN A 84 2.97 -4.44 -1.11
N ALA A 85 2.59 -4.65 -2.36
CA ALA A 85 3.51 -5.21 -3.36
C ALA A 85 4.73 -4.32 -3.62
N ASP A 86 4.56 -2.99 -3.61
CA ASP A 86 5.67 -2.06 -3.77
C ASP A 86 6.56 -2.02 -2.51
N ARG A 87 5.96 -2.13 -1.32
CA ARG A 87 6.71 -2.32 -0.08
C ARG A 87 7.49 -3.64 -0.08
N ASP A 88 6.88 -4.74 -0.52
CA ASP A 88 7.53 -6.05 -0.58
C ASP A 88 8.70 -6.04 -1.57
N LYS A 89 8.62 -5.29 -2.68
CA LYS A 89 9.76 -5.09 -3.59
C LYS A 89 10.90 -4.32 -2.91
N LEU A 90 10.59 -3.27 -2.14
CA LEU A 90 11.59 -2.54 -1.36
C LEU A 90 12.22 -3.41 -0.27
N GLU A 91 11.42 -4.22 0.42
CA GLU A 91 11.90 -5.18 1.41
C GLU A 91 12.75 -6.28 0.77
N SER A 92 12.41 -6.75 -0.43
CA SER A 92 13.23 -7.72 -1.17
C SER A 92 14.56 -7.14 -1.66
N ALA A 93 14.66 -5.80 -1.81
CA ALA A 93 15.92 -5.12 -2.11
C ALA A 93 16.78 -4.92 -0.85
N LYS A 94 16.26 -5.25 0.34
CA LYS A 94 17.03 -5.22 1.58
C LYS A 94 18.19 -6.22 1.48
N THR A 95 19.39 -5.72 1.70
CA THR A 95 20.58 -6.58 1.85
C THR A 95 20.47 -7.41 3.12
N ASP A 96 20.88 -8.67 3.04
CA ASP A 96 20.90 -9.57 4.18
C ASP A 96 21.77 -9.04 5.32
N ILE A 97 21.42 -9.44 6.55
CA ILE A 97 22.19 -9.12 7.76
C ILE A 97 23.36 -10.10 7.86
N GLU A 98 24.16 -10.15 6.79
CA GLU A 98 25.31 -11.03 6.65
C GLU A 98 26.63 -10.24 6.77
N TRP A 99 27.69 -10.98 7.09
CA TRP A 99 29.03 -10.44 7.22
C TRP A 99 29.50 -9.87 5.87
N GLY A 100 29.57 -8.54 5.76
CA GLY A 100 29.91 -7.84 4.50
C GLY A 100 28.97 -6.67 4.19
N HIS A 101 27.76 -6.64 4.76
CA HIS A 101 26.77 -5.57 4.55
C HIS A 101 26.78 -4.48 5.65
N GLN A 102 27.85 -4.41 6.44
CA GLN A 102 28.00 -3.41 7.50
C GLN A 102 28.30 -2.01 6.94
N ILE A 103 27.52 -1.01 7.36
CA ILE A 103 27.72 0.39 6.96
C ILE A 103 28.66 1.15 7.88
N ARG A 104 28.79 0.73 9.15
CA ARG A 104 29.59 1.40 10.17
C ARG A 104 30.11 0.39 11.18
N SER A 105 31.37 0.55 11.57
CA SER A 105 32.05 -0.25 12.57
C SER A 105 32.17 0.54 13.87
N TYR A 106 31.73 -0.05 14.99
CA TYR A 106 31.79 0.52 16.32
C TYR A 106 32.77 -0.32 17.15
N VAL A 107 33.99 0.20 17.35
CA VAL A 107 35.10 -0.47 18.03
C VAL A 107 35.40 0.30 19.31
N LEU A 108 34.65 -0.03 20.38
CA LEU A 108 34.62 0.76 21.63
C LEU A 108 35.87 0.58 22.50
N ASP A 109 36.56 -0.54 22.39
CA ASP A 109 37.84 -0.81 23.08
C ASP A 109 38.96 0.16 22.64
N GLN A 110 38.91 0.61 21.38
CA GLN A 110 39.84 1.59 20.80
C GLN A 110 39.21 2.98 20.70
N SER A 111 38.06 3.19 21.33
CA SER A 111 37.24 4.41 21.24
C SER A 111 37.10 4.90 19.79
N ARG A 112 36.72 4.03 18.85
CA ARG A 112 36.67 4.37 17.42
C ARG A 112 35.37 3.93 16.76
N ILE A 113 34.73 4.87 16.06
CA ILE A 113 33.56 4.60 15.21
C ILE A 113 33.87 5.07 13.80
N LYS A 114 33.75 4.17 12.82
CA LYS A 114 34.08 4.44 11.41
C LYS A 114 32.96 4.03 10.47
N ASP A 115 32.49 4.96 9.65
CA ASP A 115 31.56 4.68 8.56
C ASP A 115 32.33 4.14 7.35
N LEU A 116 31.99 2.93 6.92
CA LEU A 116 32.71 2.20 5.86
C LEU A 116 32.32 2.70 4.46
N ARG A 117 31.18 3.38 4.32
CA ARG A 117 30.70 3.93 3.05
C ARG A 117 31.35 5.29 2.75
N THR A 118 31.42 6.14 3.76
CA THR A 118 31.95 7.51 3.62
C THR A 118 33.42 7.62 4.00
N GLY A 119 33.91 6.74 4.88
CA GLY A 119 35.26 6.76 5.43
C GLY A 119 35.43 7.67 6.64
N VAL A 120 34.36 8.38 7.06
CA VAL A 120 34.38 9.29 8.23
C VAL A 120 34.59 8.49 9.51
N GLU A 121 35.43 9.03 10.39
CA GLU A 121 35.82 8.40 11.66
C GLU A 121 35.67 9.38 12.83
N LYS A 122 35.20 8.88 13.97
CA LYS A 122 35.08 9.62 15.24
C LYS A 122 35.70 8.83 16.38
N GLY A 123 36.48 9.54 17.21
CA GLY A 123 37.10 9.00 18.42
C GLY A 123 36.26 9.14 19.69
N ASP A 124 35.30 10.06 19.70
CA ASP A 124 34.39 10.27 20.83
C ASP A 124 33.18 9.35 20.69
N THR A 125 33.30 8.13 21.21
CA THR A 125 32.27 7.09 21.05
C THR A 125 31.01 7.41 21.82
N GLN A 126 31.14 8.04 22.98
CA GLN A 126 30.01 8.30 23.87
C GLN A 126 29.03 9.27 23.23
N ARG A 127 29.55 10.36 22.69
CA ARG A 127 28.76 11.40 22.03
C ARG A 127 28.01 10.88 20.80
N VAL A 128 28.63 9.97 20.04
CA VAL A 128 28.00 9.33 18.88
C VAL A 128 26.88 8.37 19.30
N LEU A 129 27.06 7.65 20.40
CA LEU A 129 26.02 6.77 20.96
C LEU A 129 24.86 7.58 21.57
N ASP A 130 25.15 8.79 22.07
CA ASP A 130 24.16 9.74 22.59
C ASP A 130 23.38 10.48 21.47
N GLY A 131 23.68 10.21 20.20
CA GLY A 131 22.89 10.67 19.05
C GLY A 131 23.57 11.69 18.13
N ASP A 132 24.83 12.05 18.37
CA ASP A 132 25.60 12.95 17.48
C ASP A 132 26.02 12.24 16.18
N LEU A 133 25.05 12.05 15.29
CA LEU A 133 25.19 11.34 14.01
C LEU A 133 25.28 12.27 12.80
N ASP A 134 25.12 13.58 13.00
CA ASP A 134 24.97 14.57 11.93
C ASP A 134 26.14 14.58 10.95
N ASP A 135 27.37 14.40 11.44
CA ASP A 135 28.57 14.33 10.60
C ASP A 135 28.55 13.11 9.67
N PHE A 136 28.07 11.96 10.16
CA PHE A 136 27.94 10.76 9.34
C PHE A 136 26.81 10.91 8.30
N ILE A 137 25.67 11.46 8.71
CA ILE A 137 24.50 11.68 7.84
C ILE A 137 24.87 12.65 6.72
N SER A 138 25.43 13.81 7.07
CA SER A 138 25.85 14.85 6.12
C SER A 138 26.88 14.33 5.12
N ALA A 139 27.85 13.53 5.58
CA ALA A 139 28.83 12.92 4.69
C ALA A 139 28.20 11.88 3.74
N SER A 140 27.21 11.10 4.20
CA SER A 140 26.47 10.14 3.37
C SER A 140 25.70 10.87 2.27
N LEU A 141 24.94 11.90 2.64
CA LEU A 141 24.14 12.70 1.72
C LEU A 141 25.00 13.39 0.66
N LYS A 142 26.15 13.96 1.04
CA LYS A 142 27.09 14.59 0.10
C LYS A 142 27.71 13.61 -0.89
N LYS A 143 27.95 12.37 -0.47
CA LYS A 143 28.55 11.32 -1.32
C LYS A 143 27.50 10.63 -2.20
N GLY A 144 26.20 10.82 -1.92
CA GLY A 144 25.10 10.17 -2.63
C GLY A 144 24.99 8.67 -2.36
N VAL A 145 25.41 8.25 -1.16
CA VAL A 145 25.42 6.84 -0.70
C VAL A 145 24.48 6.64 0.48
#